data_AF-A0A5R2AT01-F1
#
_entry.id   AF-A0A5R2AT01-F1
#
_cell.length_a   1.000
_cell.length_b   1.000
_cell.length_c   1.000
_cell.angle_alpha   90.00
_cell.angle_beta   90.00
_cell.angle_gamma   90.00
#
_symmetry.space_group_name_H-M   'P 1'
#
loop_
_entity.id
_entity.type
_entity.pdbx_description
1 polymer ?
#
loop_
_entity_poly.entity_id
_entity_poly.type
_entity_poly.pdbx_seq_one_letter_code
_entity_poly.pdbx_strand_id
1 'polypeptide(L)'
;MKKPRKAIEILQVDPTCEEAKSLEKDLEHSIVVDKNPWRSSNQAFLFGAVTILLGLFIVHYWPEMVIAEGFGAIRLGPSLIILGTFISGWFKIGEMVKGFGEILPKISDLIQKLRGGGG
;
A
#
# COMPACT_ATOMS: atom_id res chain seq x y z
N MET A 1 19.14 4.74 -3.46
CA MET A 1 18.40 4.75 -2.18
C MET A 1 19.05 3.75 -1.23
N LYS A 2 19.34 4.13 0.02
CA LYS A 2 19.88 3.18 1.01
C LYS A 2 18.82 2.13 1.33
N LYS A 3 19.22 0.85 1.49
CA LYS A 3 18.29 -0.22 1.84
C LYS A 3 17.76 0.01 3.26
N PRO A 4 16.45 -0.15 3.52
CA PRO A 4 15.91 -0.10 4.87
C PRO A 4 16.49 -1.26 5.68
N ARG A 5 17.06 -0.97 6.86
CA ARG A 5 17.58 -1.97 7.81
C ARG A 5 16.51 -2.29 8.84
N LYS A 6 16.41 -3.55 9.28
CA LYS A 6 15.48 -3.92 10.36
C LYS A 6 16.09 -3.54 11.70
N ALA A 7 15.29 -2.99 12.60
CA ALA A 7 15.72 -2.67 13.97
C ALA A 7 16.32 -3.89 14.69
N ILE A 8 15.76 -5.09 14.48
CA ILE A 8 16.27 -6.33 15.06
C ILE A 8 17.71 -6.66 14.60
N GLU A 9 18.05 -6.37 13.35
CA GLU A 9 19.39 -6.62 12.82
C GLU A 9 20.41 -5.62 13.39
N ILE A 10 19.98 -4.39 13.68
CA ILE A 10 20.80 -3.35 14.31
C ILE A 10 21.07 -3.69 15.79
N LEU A 11 20.07 -4.22 16.49
CA LEU A 11 20.17 -4.60 17.91
C LEU A 11 21.08 -5.81 18.17
N GLN A 12 21.45 -6.57 17.13
CA GLN A 12 22.36 -7.71 17.24
C GLN A 12 23.85 -7.32 17.16
N VAL A 13 24.14 -6.08 16.76
CA VAL A 13 25.53 -5.58 16.65
C VAL A 13 26.00 -5.12 18.04
N ASP A 14 27.19 -5.55 18.44
CA ASP A 14 27.82 -5.08 19.68
C ASP A 14 28.08 -3.57 19.59
N PRO A 15 27.57 -2.74 20.53
CA PRO A 15 27.72 -1.28 20.47
C PRO A 15 29.17 -0.78 20.57
N THR A 16 30.12 -1.63 20.97
CA THR A 16 31.54 -1.27 21.13
C THR A 16 32.38 -1.50 19.87
N CYS A 17 31.86 -2.22 18.88
CA CYS A 17 32.62 -2.54 17.68
C CYS A 17 32.71 -1.37 16.68
N GLU A 18 33.70 -1.39 15.79
CA GLU A 18 33.83 -0.37 14.74
C GLU A 18 32.63 -0.36 13.77
N GLU A 19 32.00 -1.52 13.57
CA GLU A 19 30.81 -1.65 12.74
C GLU A 19 29.63 -0.84 13.30
N ALA A 20 29.42 -0.84 14.63
CA ALA A 20 28.38 -0.04 15.28
C ALA A 20 28.60 1.47 15.08
N LYS A 21 29.84 1.96 15.19
CA LYS A 21 30.17 3.37 14.94
C LYS A 21 29.92 3.79 13.49
N SER A 22 30.15 2.89 12.55
CA SER A 22 29.81 3.13 11.14
C SER A 22 28.30 3.16 10.92
N LEU A 23 27.57 2.26 11.59
CA LEU A 23 26.12 2.17 11.53
C LEU A 23 25.45 3.43 12.09
N GLU A 24 25.97 3.94 13.21
CA GLU A 24 25.45 5.13 13.90
C GLU A 24 25.52 6.37 13.00
N LYS A 25 26.67 6.60 12.34
CA LYS A 25 26.81 7.67 11.32
C LYS A 25 25.88 7.47 10.14
N ASP A 26 25.66 6.22 9.72
CA ASP A 26 24.77 5.90 8.61
C ASP A 26 23.27 6.11 8.96
N LEU A 27 22.92 5.92 10.24
CA LEU A 27 21.58 6.02 10.79
C LEU A 27 21.25 7.41 11.34
N GLU A 28 22.23 8.29 11.55
CA GLU A 28 22.05 9.66 12.08
C GLU A 28 21.02 10.47 11.27
N HIS A 29 20.92 10.22 9.97
CA HIS A 29 19.95 10.86 9.07
C HIS A 29 18.82 9.92 8.62
N SER A 30 18.58 8.84 9.36
CA SER A 30 17.54 7.86 9.05
C SER A 30 16.27 8.09 9.89
N ILE A 31 15.12 7.76 9.30
CA ILE A 31 13.82 7.90 9.99
C ILE A 31 13.41 6.52 10.50
N VAL A 32 13.09 6.43 11.79
CA VAL A 32 12.49 5.23 12.37
C VAL A 32 11.04 5.16 11.91
N VAL A 33 10.71 4.15 11.10
CA VAL A 33 9.34 3.90 10.66
C VAL A 33 8.70 2.92 11.63
N ASP A 34 7.93 3.44 12.57
CA ASP A 34 7.17 2.61 13.49
C ASP A 34 6.00 1.92 12.76
N LYS A 35 5.91 0.59 12.86
CA LYS A 35 4.90 -0.20 12.16
C LYS A 35 3.62 -0.27 12.99
N ASN A 36 2.99 0.88 13.23
CA ASN A 36 1.68 0.90 13.87
C ASN A 36 0.59 0.45 12.86
N PRO A 37 -0.09 -0.68 13.08
CA PRO A 37 -1.17 -1.12 12.19
C PRO A 37 -2.34 -0.14 12.16
N TRP A 38 -2.49 0.75 13.15
CA TRP A 38 -3.51 1.79 13.25
C TRP A 38 -3.04 3.18 12.81
N ARG A 39 -1.94 3.27 12.05
CA ARG A 39 -1.55 4.53 11.40
C ARG A 39 -2.74 5.07 10.59
N SER A 40 -2.90 6.39 10.54
CA SER A 40 -4.00 7.05 9.80
C SER A 40 -4.14 6.55 8.34
N SER A 41 -3.03 6.22 7.68
CA SER A 41 -3.03 5.59 6.34
C SER A 41 -3.73 4.23 6.30
N ASN A 42 -3.53 3.40 7.31
CA ASN A 42 -4.15 2.08 7.42
C ASN A 42 -5.61 2.20 7.86
N GLN A 43 -5.94 3.18 8.71
CA GLN A 43 -7.32 3.46 9.10
C GLN A 43 -8.18 3.82 7.90
N ALA A 44 -7.67 4.67 6.99
CA ALA A 44 -8.38 5.02 5.76
C ALA A 44 -8.55 3.81 4.82
N PHE A 45 -7.52 2.96 4.68
CA PHE A 45 -7.63 1.71 3.93
C PHE A 45 -8.68 0.77 4.54
N LEU A 46 -8.68 0.58 5.85
CA LEU A 46 -9.67 -0.25 6.56
C LEU A 46 -11.08 0.31 6.43
N PHE A 47 -11.23 1.63 6.55
CA PHE A 47 -12.51 2.31 6.36
C PHE A 47 -13.03 2.12 4.93
N GLY A 48 -12.17 2.26 3.92
CA GLY A 48 -12.50 1.99 2.53
C GLY A 48 -12.92 0.52 2.32
N ALA A 49 -12.21 -0.43 2.91
CA ALA A 49 -12.55 -1.86 2.85
C ALA A 49 -13.91 -2.17 3.48
N VAL A 50 -14.21 -1.61 4.67
CA VAL A 50 -15.52 -1.74 5.33
C VAL A 50 -16.62 -1.15 4.45
N THR A 51 -16.37 0.00 3.83
CA THR A 51 -17.33 0.65 2.92
C THR A 51 -17.63 -0.23 1.69
N ILE A 52 -16.62 -0.89 1.12
CA ILE A 52 -16.80 -1.85 0.01
C ILE A 52 -17.64 -3.04 0.46
N LEU A 53 -17.34 -3.64 1.61
CA LEU A 53 -18.09 -4.77 2.14
C LEU A 53 -19.56 -4.41 2.39
N LEU A 54 -19.82 -3.22 2.93
CA LEU A 54 -21.17 -2.71 3.10
C LEU A 54 -21.88 -2.52 1.75
N GLY A 55 -21.17 -1.98 0.75
CA GLY A 55 -21.70 -1.84 -0.61
C GLY A 55 -22.05 -3.19 -1.24
N LEU A 56 -21.18 -4.20 -1.11
CA LEU A 56 -21.44 -5.57 -1.58
C LEU A 56 -22.62 -6.22 -0.85
N PHE A 57 -22.72 -6.02 0.47
CA PHE A 57 -23.84 -6.47 1.28
C PHE A 57 -25.16 -5.88 0.78
N ILE A 58 -25.19 -4.56 0.53
CA ILE A 58 -26.36 -3.87 -0.01
C ILE A 58 -26.70 -4.38 -1.42
N VAL A 59 -25.70 -4.58 -2.29
CA VAL A 59 -25.95 -5.15 -3.64
C VAL A 59 -26.58 -6.54 -3.53
N HIS A 60 -26.20 -7.34 -2.54
CA HIS A 60 -26.71 -8.70 -2.39
C HIS A 60 -28.13 -8.76 -1.80
N TYR A 61 -28.39 -7.99 -0.74
CA TYR A 61 -29.66 -8.08 0.01
C TYR A 61 -30.71 -7.04 -0.41
N TRP A 62 -30.27 -5.86 -0.88
CA TRP A 62 -31.15 -4.74 -1.25
C TRP A 62 -30.68 -4.06 -2.55
N PRO A 63 -30.65 -4.79 -3.68
CA PRO A 63 -30.16 -4.28 -4.96
C PRO A 63 -30.95 -3.09 -5.52
N GLU A 64 -32.19 -2.91 -5.05
CA GLU A 64 -33.12 -1.84 -5.41
C GLU A 64 -32.90 -0.53 -4.64
N MET A 65 -32.04 -0.48 -3.62
CA MET A 65 -31.81 0.78 -2.90
C MET A 65 -31.18 1.85 -3.79
N VAL A 66 -31.90 2.96 -3.94
CA VAL A 66 -31.49 4.13 -4.73
C VAL A 66 -31.26 5.33 -3.83
N ILE A 67 -30.23 6.13 -4.12
CA ILE A 67 -29.88 7.35 -3.39
C ILE A 67 -30.73 8.54 -3.88
N ALA A 68 -31.06 8.59 -5.17
CA ALA A 68 -31.86 9.64 -5.78
C ALA A 68 -32.69 9.11 -6.96
N GLU A 69 -33.95 9.50 -7.04
CA GLU A 69 -34.86 9.15 -8.13
C GLU A 69 -34.65 10.08 -9.34
N GLY A 70 -34.62 9.52 -10.56
CA GLY A 70 -34.40 10.27 -11.81
C GLY A 70 -33.68 9.47 -12.90
N PHE A 71 -33.42 10.11 -14.04
CA PHE A 71 -32.69 9.49 -15.15
C PHE A 71 -31.24 9.18 -14.71
N GLY A 72 -30.88 7.90 -14.68
CA GLY A 72 -29.59 7.45 -14.16
C GLY A 72 -29.56 7.17 -12.65
N ALA A 73 -30.73 6.93 -12.03
CA ALA A 73 -30.93 6.51 -10.64
C ALA A 73 -29.70 5.83 -10.01
N ILE A 74 -28.99 6.60 -9.18
CA ILE A 74 -27.73 6.18 -8.58
C ILE A 74 -28.04 5.17 -7.47
N ARG A 75 -27.58 3.93 -7.66
CA ARG A 75 -27.78 2.84 -6.70
C ARG A 75 -26.80 2.92 -5.53
N LEU A 76 -27.30 2.74 -4.32
CA LEU A 76 -26.52 2.87 -3.10
C LEU A 76 -25.35 1.89 -3.02
N GLY A 77 -25.60 0.61 -3.30
CA GLY A 77 -24.59 -0.45 -3.22
C GLY A 77 -23.36 -0.18 -4.12
N PRO A 78 -23.53 -0.02 -5.44
CA PRO A 78 -22.45 0.33 -6.35
C PRO A 78 -21.74 1.64 -5.98
N SER A 79 -22.46 2.66 -5.52
CA SER A 79 -21.86 3.92 -5.08
C SER A 79 -20.92 3.75 -3.88
N LEU A 80 -21.30 2.92 -2.90
CA LEU A 80 -20.45 2.61 -1.76
C LEU A 80 -19.20 1.81 -2.17
N ILE A 81 -19.33 0.89 -3.13
CA ILE A 81 -18.18 0.14 -3.66
C ILE A 81 -17.19 1.09 -4.34
N ILE A 82 -17.70 1.99 -5.19
CA ILE A 82 -16.88 3.00 -5.88
C ILE A 82 -16.19 3.90 -4.85
N LEU A 83 -16.95 4.47 -3.91
CA LEU A 83 -16.42 5.33 -2.85
C LEU A 83 -15.36 4.62 -2.01
N GLY A 84 -15.63 3.41 -1.53
CA GLY A 84 -14.68 2.63 -0.74
C GLY A 84 -13.42 2.26 -1.52
N THR A 85 -13.54 2.05 -2.84
CA THR A 85 -12.40 1.84 -3.74
C THR A 85 -11.57 3.11 -3.88
N PHE A 86 -12.21 4.27 -4.05
CA PHE A 86 -11.50 5.55 -4.08
C PHE A 86 -10.78 5.84 -2.77
N ILE A 87 -11.41 5.61 -1.63
CA ILE A 87 -10.80 5.81 -0.31
C ILE A 87 -9.62 4.84 -0.11
N SER A 88 -9.82 3.54 -0.40
CA SER A 88 -8.76 2.53 -0.27
C SER A 88 -7.59 2.78 -1.24
N GLY A 89 -7.93 3.17 -2.47
CA GLY A 89 -7.01 3.44 -3.55
C GLY A 89 -6.20 4.72 -3.33
N TRP A 90 -6.84 5.83 -2.94
CA TRP A 90 -6.17 7.12 -2.77
C TRP A 90 -5.00 7.06 -1.78
N PHE A 91 -5.16 6.28 -0.69
CA PHE A 91 -4.09 6.10 0.30
C PHE A 91 -3.01 5.10 -0.14
N LYS A 92 -3.37 4.07 -0.93
CA LYS A 92 -2.41 3.10 -1.47
C LYS A 92 -1.75 3.53 -2.77
N ILE A 93 -2.28 4.51 -3.52
CA ILE A 93 -1.69 4.96 -4.79
C ILE A 93 -0.26 5.47 -4.57
N GLY A 94 0.04 6.17 -3.48
CA GLY A 94 1.41 6.62 -3.19
C GLY A 94 2.40 5.46 -2.95
N GLU A 95 1.96 4.40 -2.26
CA GLU A 95 2.79 3.21 -2.01
C GLU A 95 2.84 2.27 -3.22
N MET A 96 1.72 2.11 -3.93
CA MET A 96 1.63 1.34 -5.17
C MET A 96 2.43 2.01 -6.27
N VAL A 97 2.41 3.33 -6.44
CA VAL A 97 3.25 4.04 -7.44
C VAL A 97 4.73 3.85 -7.14
N LYS A 98 5.14 3.89 -5.87
CA LYS A 98 6.52 3.56 -5.47
C LYS A 98 6.85 2.09 -5.75
N GLY A 99 5.96 1.17 -5.37
CA GLY A 99 6.13 -0.26 -5.64
C GLY A 99 6.17 -0.59 -7.14
N PHE A 100 5.30 0.00 -7.95
CA PHE A 100 5.29 -0.11 -9.40
C PHE A 100 6.56 0.50 -10.00
N GLY A 101 7.05 1.63 -9.49
CA GLY A 101 8.32 2.22 -9.89
C GLY A 101 9.54 1.33 -9.60
N GLU A 102 9.47 0.48 -8.58
CA GLU A 102 10.51 -0.52 -8.26
C GLU A 102 10.34 -1.84 -9.03
N ILE A 103 9.10 -2.20 -9.38
CA ILE A 103 8.75 -3.46 -10.05
C ILE A 103 8.89 -3.34 -11.57
N LEU A 104 8.53 -2.21 -12.18
CA LEU A 104 8.59 -1.98 -13.62
C LEU A 104 10.01 -2.18 -14.20
N PRO A 105 11.10 -1.67 -13.60
CA PRO A 105 12.45 -1.92 -14.07
C PRO A 105 12.79 -3.42 -14.01
N LYS A 106 12.38 -4.13 -12.95
CA LYS A 106 12.63 -5.58 -12.79
C LYS A 106 11.86 -6.42 -13.80
N ILE A 107 10.62 -6.06 -14.09
CA ILE A 107 9.81 -6.72 -15.13
C ILE A 107 10.41 -6.47 -16.50
N SER A 108 10.84 -5.24 -16.80
CA SER A 108 11.54 -4.90 -18.04
C SER A 108 12.84 -5.70 -18.18
N ASP A 109 13.65 -5.78 -17.13
CA ASP A 109 14.89 -6.56 -17.08
C ASP A 109 14.63 -8.06 -17.27
N LEU A 110 13.56 -8.60 -16.65
CA LEU A 110 13.16 -9.99 -16.79
C LEU A 110 12.71 -10.29 -18.22
N ILE A 111 11.92 -9.41 -18.83
CA ILE A 111 11.48 -9.52 -20.22
C ILE A 111 12.68 -9.45 -21.17
N GLN A 112 13.64 -8.55 -20.93
CA GLN A 112 14.86 -8.48 -21.74
C GLN A 112 15.74 -9.73 -21.58
N LYS A 113 15.88 -10.28 -20.38
CA LYS A 113 16.61 -11.54 -20.14
C LYS A 113 15.94 -12.74 -20.80
N LEU A 114 14.61 -12.83 -20.75
CA LEU A 114 13.85 -13.87 -21.44
C LEU A 114 13.91 -13.72 -22.96
N ARG A 115 14.06 -12.49 -23.48
CA ARG A 115 14.18 -12.20 -24.92
C ARG A 115 15.61 -12.33 -25.44
N GLY A 116 16.62 -12.16 -24.58
CA GLY A 116 18.05 -12.25 -24.89
C GLY A 116 18.71 -13.60 -24.54
N GLY A 117 18.00 -14.51 -23.88
CA GLY A 117 18.50 -15.83 -23.48
C GLY A 117 18.28 -16.96 -24.50
N GLY A 118 17.97 -16.63 -25.75
CA GLY A 118 17.94 -17.58 -26.86
C GLY A 118 19.24 -17.53 -27.65
N GLY A 119 20.28 -18.17 -27.14
CA GLY A 119 21.57 -18.38 -27.79
C GLY A 119 22.11 -19.75 -27.42
#